data_AF-A0A3D5RXS7-F1
#
_entry.id   AF-A0A3D5RXS7-F1
#
_cell.length_a   1.000
_cell.length_b   1.000
_cell.length_c   1.000
_cell.angle_alpha   90.00
_cell.angle_beta   90.00
_cell.angle_gamma   90.00
#
_symmetry.space_group_name_H-M   'P 1'
#
loop_
_entity.id
_entity.type
_entity.pdbx_description
1 polymer ?
#
loop_
_entity_poly.entity_id
_entity_poly.type
_entity_poly.pdbx_seq_one_letter_code
_entity_poly.pdbx_strand_id
1 'polypeptide(L)' 'MINDPPEFCKTVEKLVKDDIYDSYIDAVLHVCDEIKVEPFVGARLLSQPIKEKIRKEGQDINLLPRTGSLPL' A
#
# COMPACT_ATOMS: atom_id res chain seq x y z
N MET A 1 -1.81 -17.87 9.13
CA MET A 1 -0.92 -16.76 9.55
C MET A 1 -0.39 -16.14 8.27
N ILE A 2 -0.77 -14.90 7.96
CA ILE A 2 -0.27 -14.19 6.77
C ILE A 2 1.13 -13.69 7.12
N ASN A 3 2.15 -14.52 6.82
CA ASN A 3 3.56 -14.17 6.96
C ASN A 3 4.29 -14.17 5.61
N ASP A 4 3.55 -14.39 4.52
CA ASP A 4 4.08 -14.55 3.17
C ASP A 4 3.82 -13.28 2.35
N PRO A 5 4.85 -12.62 1.76
CA PRO A 5 4.69 -11.39 1.00
C PRO A 5 3.64 -11.44 -0.13
N PRO A 6 3.52 -12.53 -0.92
CA PRO A 6 2.45 -12.71 -1.89
C PRO A 6 1.04 -12.63 -1.29
N GLU A 7 0.82 -13.27 -0.13
CA GLU A 7 -0.50 -13.28 0.51
C GLU A 7 -0.84 -11.91 1.09
N PHE A 8 0.14 -11.24 1.71
CA PHE A 8 -0.02 -9.86 2.18
C PHE A 8 -0.47 -8.92 1.05
N CYS A 9 0.23 -8.97 -0.10
CA CYS A 9 -0.11 -8.15 -1.25
C CYS A 9 -1.50 -8.47 -1.82
N LYS A 10 -1.89 -9.76 -1.87
CA LYS A 10 -3.22 -10.16 -2.35
C LYS A 10 -4.33 -9.62 -1.45
N THR A 11 -4.16 -9.68 -0.13
CA THR A 11 -5.16 -9.15 0.81
C THR A 11 -5.32 -7.65 0.62
N VAL A 12 -4.22 -6.89 0.53
CA VAL A 12 -4.26 -5.44 0.26
C VAL A 12 -4.98 -5.14 -1.04
N GLU A 13 -4.62 -5.81 -2.14
CA GLU A 13 -5.28 -5.61 -3.44
C GLU A 13 -6.76 -5.95 -3.41
N LYS A 14 -7.15 -6.99 -2.66
CA LYS A 14 -8.55 -7.37 -2.49
C LYS A 14 -9.35 -6.29 -1.76
N LEU A 15 -8.79 -5.75 -0.68
CA LEU A 15 -9.44 -4.71 0.13
C LEU A 15 -9.76 -3.44 -0.69
N VAL A 16 -8.84 -3.04 -1.58
CA VAL A 16 -9.08 -1.89 -2.48
C VAL A 16 -10.04 -2.26 -3.61
N LYS A 17 -9.92 -3.45 -4.21
CA LYS A 17 -10.79 -3.89 -5.32
C LYS A 17 -12.24 -4.11 -4.91
N ASP A 18 -12.46 -4.54 -3.68
CA ASP A 18 -13.79 -4.77 -3.12
C ASP A 18 -14.38 -3.46 -2.54
N ASP A 19 -13.76 -2.30 -2.79
CA ASP A 19 -14.14 -0.97 -2.29
C ASP A 19 -14.29 -0.91 -0.76
N ILE A 20 -13.55 -1.75 -0.02
CA ILE A 20 -13.53 -1.75 1.45
C ILE A 20 -12.68 -0.57 1.95
N TYR A 21 -11.61 -0.24 1.22
CA TYR A 21 -10.74 0.91 1.47
C TYR A 21 -10.50 1.67 0.18
N ASP A 22 -10.64 3.00 0.25
CA ASP A 22 -10.46 3.90 -0.90
C ASP A 22 -8.98 4.09 -1.30
N SER A 23 -8.04 3.76 -0.41
CA SER A 23 -6.60 3.96 -0.62
C SER A 23 -5.78 2.71 -0.30
N TYR A 24 -4.68 2.53 -1.02
CA TYR A 24 -3.68 1.51 -0.72
C TYR A 24 -2.97 1.80 0.61
N ILE A 25 -2.81 3.07 1.00
CA ILE A 25 -2.27 3.44 2.33
C ILE A 25 -3.12 2.83 3.45
N ASP A 26 -4.43 3.06 3.43
CA ASP A 26 -5.34 2.60 4.50
C ASP A 26 -5.47 1.07 4.49
N ALA A 27 -5.58 0.47 3.30
CA ALA A 27 -5.64 -0.98 3.16
C ALA A 27 -4.38 -1.66 3.74
N VAL A 28 -3.18 -1.10 3.53
CA VAL A 28 -1.95 -1.64 4.09
C VAL A 28 -1.92 -1.52 5.61
N LEU A 29 -2.32 -0.37 6.16
CA LEU A 29 -2.38 -0.18 7.62
C LEU A 29 -3.35 -1.17 8.27
N HIS A 30 -4.53 -1.37 7.66
CA HIS A 30 -5.49 -2.35 8.15
C HIS A 30 -4.92 -3.77 8.17
N VAL A 31 -4.29 -4.22 7.08
CA VAL A 31 -3.69 -5.57 7.04
C VAL A 31 -2.58 -5.70 8.08
N CYS A 32 -1.77 -4.65 8.31
CA CYS A 32 -0.76 -4.64 9.36
C CYS A 32 -1.37 -4.80 10.76
N ASP A 33 -2.47 -4.10 11.04
CA ASP A 33 -3.20 -4.19 12.31
C ASP A 33 -3.84 -5.56 12.54
N GLU A 34 -4.39 -6.17 11.50
CA GLU A 34 -5.01 -7.51 11.56
C GLU A 34 -3.99 -8.60 11.92
N ILE A 35 -2.79 -8.51 11.34
CA ILE A 35 -1.72 -9.49 11.57
C ILE A 35 -0.79 -9.11 12.72
N LYS A 36 -1.05 -7.99 13.40
CA LYS A 36 -0.25 -7.44 14.52
C LYS A 36 1.22 -7.23 14.14
N VAL A 37 1.43 -6.62 12.98
CA VAL A 37 2.76 -6.28 12.46
C VAL A 37 2.89 -4.76 12.36
N GLU A 38 4.04 -4.25 12.78
CA GLU A 38 4.37 -2.83 12.64
C GLU A 38 4.35 -2.39 11.15
N PRO A 39 3.79 -1.23 10.80
CA PRO A 39 3.71 -0.75 9.41
C PRO A 39 5.07 -0.71 8.70
N PHE A 40 6.14 -0.40 9.44
CA PHE A 40 7.51 -0.42 8.93
C PHE A 40 7.93 -1.82 8.44
N VAL A 41 7.50 -2.87 9.14
CA VAL A 41 7.75 -4.27 8.77
C VAL A 41 6.83 -4.67 7.61
N GLY A 42 5.55 -4.30 7.66
CA GLY A 42 4.59 -4.54 6.58
C GLY A 42 5.04 -3.94 5.24
N ALA A 43 5.65 -2.74 5.26
CA ALA A 43 6.20 -2.10 4.08
C ALA A 43 7.28 -2.94 3.36
N ARG A 44 7.97 -3.84 4.08
CA ARG A 44 8.96 -4.77 3.50
C ARG A 44 8.32 -5.93 2.75
N LEU A 45 7.06 -6.26 3.06
CA LEU A 45 6.28 -7.31 2.40
C LEU A 45 5.61 -6.82 1.11
N LEU A 46 5.56 -5.50 0.90
CA LEU A 46 4.94 -4.90 -0.27
C LEU A 46 5.72 -5.16 -1.56
N SER A 47 4.99 -5.56 -2.59
CA SER A 47 5.47 -5.62 -3.97
C SER A 47 5.76 -4.21 -4.52
N GLN A 48 6.62 -4.14 -5.55
CA GLN A 48 6.93 -2.86 -6.20
C GLN A 48 5.69 -2.13 -6.74
N PRO A 49 4.72 -2.79 -7.41
CA PRO A 49 3.52 -2.10 -7.90
C PRO A 49 2.70 -1.43 -6.80
N ILE A 50 2.54 -2.08 -5.63
CA ILE A 50 1.79 -1.49 -4.51
C ILE A 50 2.55 -0.28 -3.94
N LYS A 51 3.88 -0.36 -3.83
CA LYS A 51 4.71 0.78 -3.39
C LYS A 51 4.56 1.98 -4.33
N GLU A 52 4.48 1.75 -5.64
CA GLU A 52 4.26 2.81 -6.63
C GLU A 52 2.88 3.45 -6.50
N LYS A 53 1.82 2.65 -6.25
CA LYS A 53 0.47 3.16 -5.99
C LYS A 53 0.41 4.01 -4.72
N ILE A 54 0.96 3.52 -3.60
CA ILE A 54 1.07 4.27 -2.33
C ILE A 54 1.84 5.57 -2.51
N ARG A 55 2.94 5.54 -3.27
CA ARG A 55 3.72 6.75 -3.57
C ARG A 55 2.89 7.76 -4.35
N LYS A 56 2.15 7.31 -5.37
CA LYS A 56 1.26 8.16 -6.17
C LYS A 56 0.17 8.77 -5.29
N GLU A 57 -0.48 7.97 -4.45
CA GLU A 57 -1.47 8.46 -3.48
C GLU A 57 -0.89 9.55 -2.60
N GLY A 58 0.27 9.31 -1.98
CA GLY A 58 0.96 10.31 -1.16
C GLY A 58 1.30 11.60 -1.90
N GLN A 59 1.58 11.54 -3.21
CA GLN A 59 1.81 12.72 -4.05
C GLN A 59 0.51 13.47 -4.38
N ASP A 60 -0.59 12.73 -4.57
CA ASP A 60 -1.91 13.29 -4.87
C ASP A 60 -2.47 14.06 -3.67
N ILE A 61 -2.24 13.56 -2.45
CA ILE A 61 -2.65 14.22 -1.18
C ILE A 61 -1.57 15.13 -0.57
N ASN A 62 -0.51 15.45 -1.31
CA ASN A 62 0.59 16.35 -0.90
C ASN A 62 1.38 15.91 0.35
N LEU A 63 1.37 14.62 0.70
CA LEU A 63 2.26 14.05 1.73
C LEU A 63 3.68 13.79 1.20
N LEU A 64 3.81 13.54 -0.11
CA LEU A 64 5.09 13.33 -0.77
C LEU A 64 5.30 14.37 -1.87
N PRO A 65 6.55 14.80 -2.11
CA PRO A 65 6.84 15.69 -3.22
C PRO A 65 6.48 15.01 -4.54
N ARG A 66 5.81 15.76 -5.41
CA ARG A 66 5.54 15.34 -6.79
C ARG A 66 6.89 15.28 -7.51
N THR A 67 7.37 14.07 -7.78
CA THR A 67 8.51 13.91 -8.68
C THR A 67 8.04 14.23 -10.08
N GLY A 68 8.67 15.23 -10.70
CA GLY A 68 8.24 15.81 -11.97
C GLY A 68 7.92 14.74 -13.00
N SER A 69 6.74 14.84 -13.62
CA SER A 69 6.40 14.07 -14.80
C SER A 69 7.40 14.41 -15.92
N LEU A 70 7.87 13.39 -16.63
CA LEU A 70 8.68 13.59 -17.84
C LEU A 70 8.00 14.64 -18.73
N PRO A 71 8.73 15.65 -19.25
CA PRO A 71 8.18 16.52 -20.27
C PRO A 71 7.83 15.64 -21.48
N LEU A 72 6.55 15.68 -21.89
CA LEU A 72 6.08 15.10 -23.14
C LEU A 72 6.69 15.85 -24.33
#